data_AF-A0A395SQH9-F1
#
_entry.id   AF-A0A395SQH9-F1
#
_cell.length_a   1.000
_cell.length_b   1.000
_cell.length_c   1.000
_cell.angle_alpha   90.00
_cell.angle_beta   90.00
_cell.angle_gamma   90.00
#
_symmetry.space_group_name_H-M   'P 1'
#
loop_
_entity.id
_entity.type
_entity.pdbx_description
1 polymer ?
#
loop_
_entity_poly.entity_id
_entity_poly.type
_entity_poly.pdbx_seq_one_letter_code
_entity_poly.pdbx_strand_id
1 'polypeptide(L)'
;MHVSSRLCSILQIARSLTVRYTAQDSLKFIRTMPDENISLEAATWRYKEPISRFTAARYAVVYYILHYFIVIANNVLAAKERFISSAHPPTVVRKYACRPKLPIRIFYPKDFNPNSQKKIPTMLSIHGGGFVMGNPRDDDLFNYNFANMHSVLVVALNYKKAPHARFPAPIYDLEQLIFAVLSDSSLPIDKDRIALMGFSAGGNLALSVSTLPSMCGSGDGVRRIKTVIPMYPVVDVSVVQEYKMQTRQYKPSLGGFRAKPVDYLARLSPFFDAAYTLAGQDFQDPLLSPIYAPKEQLPPNMFVLADELDMLANESWRMICRLSGRQVEEQTVGRKHVGPPGKLILDDEKFSFEVKKHNGNYRWLLIPDQIHGYDHYDSLELLHGDKELSKDAELKTREAQKLIGKWLFEGPFA
;
A
#
# COMPACT_ATOMS: atom_id res chain seq x y z
N MET A 1 34.63 -19.07 -5.37
CA MET A 1 34.43 -18.08 -4.27
C MET A 1 33.03 -17.45 -4.23
N HIS A 2 32.24 -17.37 -5.31
CA HIS A 2 30.89 -16.74 -5.27
C HIS A 2 29.75 -17.61 -4.69
N VAL A 3 29.88 -18.93 -4.64
CA VAL A 3 28.83 -19.81 -4.09
C VAL A 3 28.81 -19.79 -2.56
N SER A 4 29.98 -19.76 -1.90
CA SER A 4 30.04 -19.75 -0.43
C SER A 4 29.59 -18.43 0.18
N SER A 5 29.82 -17.29 -0.49
CA SER A 5 29.31 -16.00 -0.04
C SER A 5 27.78 -15.93 -0.14
N ARG A 6 27.18 -16.46 -1.21
CA ARG A 6 25.72 -16.51 -1.39
C ARG A 6 25.03 -17.44 -0.39
N LEU A 7 25.60 -18.62 -0.10
CA LEU A 7 25.10 -19.50 0.97
C LEU A 7 25.17 -18.81 2.34
N CYS A 8 26.25 -18.08 2.62
CA CYS A 8 26.39 -17.32 3.87
C CYS A 8 25.28 -16.26 4.01
N SER A 9 24.94 -15.55 2.94
CA SER A 9 23.86 -14.55 2.94
C SER A 9 22.46 -15.17 3.04
N ILE A 10 22.22 -16.35 2.44
CA ILE A 10 20.96 -17.12 2.64
C ILE A 10 20.80 -17.51 4.10
N LEU A 11 21.86 -18.04 4.72
CA LEU A 11 21.86 -18.42 6.13
C LEU A 11 21.67 -17.21 7.05
N GLN A 12 22.19 -16.03 6.69
CA GLN A 12 22.00 -14.80 7.47
C GLN A 12 20.54 -14.32 7.44
N ILE A 13 19.89 -14.33 6.27
CA ILE A 13 18.47 -13.98 6.16
C ILE A 13 17.61 -15.04 6.86
N ALA A 14 17.85 -16.33 6.63
CA ALA A 14 17.15 -17.40 7.31
C ALA A 14 17.29 -17.28 8.85
N ARG A 15 18.49 -16.98 9.35
CA ARG A 15 18.73 -16.70 10.78
C ARG A 15 17.93 -15.50 11.28
N SER A 16 17.84 -14.43 10.48
CA SER A 16 17.07 -13.25 10.84
C SER A 16 15.55 -13.51 10.85
N LEU A 17 15.07 -14.51 10.10
CA LEU A 17 13.67 -14.94 10.03
C LEU A 17 13.32 -16.01 11.09
N THR A 18 14.33 -16.71 11.65
CA THR A 18 14.15 -17.67 12.74
C THR A 18 14.32 -17.02 14.10
N VAL A 19 13.52 -17.45 15.07
CA VAL A 19 13.63 -17.00 16.46
C VAL A 19 14.07 -18.16 17.35
N ARG A 20 14.85 -17.84 18.40
CA ARG A 20 15.06 -18.72 19.56
C ARG A 20 14.24 -18.15 20.73
N TYR A 21 13.21 -18.87 21.16
CA TYR A 21 12.59 -18.67 22.48
C TYR A 21 12.82 -19.90 23.34
N THR A 22 13.02 -19.69 24.64
CA THR A 22 13.03 -20.72 25.68
C THR A 22 11.60 -21.23 25.91
N ALA A 23 11.46 -22.49 26.33
CA ALA A 23 10.22 -23.27 26.32
C ALA A 23 9.03 -22.73 27.17
N GLN A 24 9.15 -21.58 27.83
CA GLN A 24 8.17 -21.07 28.78
C GLN A 24 7.05 -20.20 28.19
N ASP A 25 7.12 -19.78 26.92
CA ASP A 25 6.11 -18.88 26.31
C ASP A 25 5.01 -19.62 25.51
N SER A 26 4.79 -20.91 25.79
CA SER A 26 3.93 -21.80 24.98
C SER A 26 2.49 -21.91 25.50
N LEU A 27 1.83 -20.80 25.85
CA LEU A 27 0.42 -20.79 26.22
C LEU A 27 -0.41 -19.87 25.32
N LYS A 28 -0.98 -20.52 24.29
CA LYS A 28 -2.07 -20.14 23.35
C LYS A 28 -1.63 -20.19 21.89
N PHE A 29 -1.29 -21.39 21.44
CA PHE A 29 -1.25 -21.69 20.03
C PHE A 29 -2.15 -22.90 19.77
N ILE A 30 -3.27 -22.67 19.08
CA ILE A 30 -4.18 -23.74 18.68
C ILE A 30 -3.73 -24.23 17.30
N ARG A 31 -3.41 -25.52 17.23
CA ARG A 31 -3.07 -26.23 16.00
C ARG A 31 -4.32 -26.57 15.22
N THR A 32 -4.25 -26.37 13.91
CA THR A 32 -5.14 -26.85 12.83
C THR A 32 -6.59 -26.37 12.88
N MET A 33 -7.02 -25.64 11.84
CA MET A 33 -8.39 -25.15 11.67
C MET A 33 -9.10 -25.93 10.53
N PRO A 34 -10.43 -26.13 10.58
CA PRO A 34 -11.18 -27.05 9.72
C PRO A 34 -11.58 -26.46 8.36
N ASP A 35 -12.09 -27.32 7.46
CA ASP A 35 -12.58 -27.02 6.09
C ASP A 35 -13.83 -26.09 6.00
N GLU A 36 -14.22 -25.37 7.08
CA GLU A 36 -15.45 -24.57 7.16
C GLU A 36 -15.21 -23.08 7.47
N ASN A 37 -16.21 -22.25 7.14
CA ASN A 37 -16.20 -20.78 7.31
C ASN A 37 -15.76 -20.35 8.72
N ILE A 38 -14.58 -19.73 8.80
CA ILE A 38 -13.97 -19.25 10.06
C ILE A 38 -14.59 -17.89 10.41
N SER A 39 -14.89 -17.66 11.70
CA SER A 39 -15.32 -16.35 12.18
C SER A 39 -14.15 -15.37 12.24
N LEU A 40 -14.43 -14.06 12.13
CA LEU A 40 -13.39 -13.04 12.24
C LEU A 40 -12.63 -13.12 13.56
N GLU A 41 -13.34 -13.33 14.67
CA GLU A 41 -12.74 -13.44 16.00
C GLU A 41 -11.76 -14.61 16.08
N ALA A 42 -12.15 -15.79 15.60
CA ALA A 42 -11.28 -16.97 15.56
C ALA A 42 -10.08 -16.81 14.61
N ALA A 43 -10.25 -16.00 13.56
CA ALA A 43 -9.21 -15.68 12.58
C ALA A 43 -8.25 -14.57 13.01
N THR A 44 -8.50 -13.88 14.13
CA THR A 44 -7.73 -12.70 14.56
C THR A 44 -6.73 -13.05 15.64
N TRP A 45 -5.43 -13.01 15.32
CA TRP A 45 -4.36 -13.44 16.22
C TRP A 45 -3.44 -12.28 16.57
N ARG A 46 -3.35 -11.99 17.88
CA ARG A 46 -2.48 -10.91 18.39
C ARG A 46 -0.99 -11.25 18.26
N TYR A 47 -0.64 -12.52 18.40
CA TYR A 47 0.72 -13.04 18.26
C TYR A 47 0.69 -14.28 17.36
N LYS A 48 1.60 -14.39 16.39
CA LYS A 48 1.74 -15.60 15.55
C LYS A 48 2.86 -16.50 16.07
N GLU A 49 2.71 -17.81 15.87
CA GLU A 49 3.77 -18.77 16.15
C GLU A 49 5.05 -18.42 15.36
N PRO A 50 6.24 -18.63 15.95
CA PRO A 50 7.48 -18.56 15.18
C PRO A 50 7.46 -19.54 14.01
N ILE A 51 7.87 -19.08 12.83
CA ILE A 51 7.98 -19.95 11.68
C ILE A 51 9.11 -20.98 11.88
N SER A 52 8.89 -22.20 11.36
CA SER A 52 9.90 -23.25 11.43
C SER A 52 11.20 -22.84 10.71
N ARG A 53 12.34 -23.43 11.11
CA ARG A 53 13.63 -23.20 10.43
C ARG A 53 13.58 -23.55 8.94
N PHE A 54 12.81 -24.58 8.59
CA PHE A 54 12.60 -24.98 7.19
C PHE A 54 11.81 -23.92 6.41
N THR A 55 10.73 -23.41 7.00
CA THR A 55 9.92 -22.33 6.42
C THR A 55 10.76 -21.06 6.25
N ALA A 56 11.56 -20.70 7.25
CA ALA A 56 12.45 -19.54 7.19
C ALA A 56 13.52 -19.69 6.08
N ALA A 57 14.10 -20.88 5.90
CA ALA A 57 15.03 -21.15 4.81
C ALA A 57 14.33 -21.02 3.44
N ARG A 58 13.12 -21.55 3.30
CA ARG A 58 12.30 -21.41 2.09
C ARG A 58 12.01 -19.94 1.77
N TYR A 59 11.63 -19.15 2.75
CA TYR A 59 11.39 -17.70 2.59
C TYR A 59 12.66 -16.93 2.25
N ALA A 60 13.81 -17.31 2.82
CA ALA A 60 15.09 -16.74 2.40
C ALA A 60 15.36 -17.01 0.92
N VAL A 61 15.12 -18.23 0.43
CA VAL A 61 15.24 -18.56 -1.00
C VAL A 61 14.29 -17.72 -1.86
N VAL A 62 13.01 -17.62 -1.47
CA VAL A 62 12.02 -16.77 -2.17
C VAL A 62 12.50 -15.32 -2.24
N TYR A 63 13.01 -14.77 -1.13
CA TYR A 63 13.59 -13.42 -1.11
C TYR A 63 14.72 -13.27 -2.13
N TYR A 64 15.70 -14.18 -2.16
CA TYR A 64 16.83 -14.07 -3.09
C TYR A 64 16.39 -14.17 -4.54
N ILE A 65 15.44 -15.07 -4.85
CA ILE A 65 14.89 -15.20 -6.20
C ILE A 65 14.23 -13.88 -6.61
N LEU A 66 13.28 -13.38 -5.83
CA LEU A 66 12.57 -12.14 -6.12
C LEU A 66 13.53 -10.94 -6.20
N HIS A 67 14.43 -10.82 -5.22
CA HIS A 67 15.39 -9.71 -5.16
C HIS A 67 16.29 -9.69 -6.38
N TYR A 68 16.80 -10.85 -6.79
CA TYR A 68 17.67 -10.94 -7.96
C TYR A 68 16.92 -10.60 -9.25
N PHE A 69 15.68 -11.10 -9.41
CA PHE A 69 14.83 -10.72 -10.54
C PHE A 69 14.57 -9.21 -10.59
N ILE A 70 14.22 -8.60 -9.46
CA ILE A 70 13.98 -7.14 -9.39
C ILE A 70 15.25 -6.35 -9.67
N VAL A 71 16.40 -6.74 -9.12
CA VAL A 71 17.67 -6.05 -9.38
C VAL A 71 18.04 -6.12 -10.85
N ILE A 72 17.88 -7.29 -11.49
CA ILE A 72 18.13 -7.43 -12.93
C ILE A 72 17.16 -6.56 -13.72
N ALA A 73 15.85 -6.65 -13.44
CA ALA A 73 14.83 -5.86 -14.14
C ALA A 73 15.12 -4.36 -14.03
N ASN A 74 15.45 -3.87 -12.83
CA ASN A 74 15.82 -2.49 -12.58
C ASN A 74 17.10 -2.07 -13.32
N ASN A 75 18.12 -2.93 -13.38
CA ASN A 75 19.34 -2.65 -14.13
C ASN A 75 19.09 -2.59 -15.63
N VAL A 76 18.24 -3.47 -16.18
CA VAL A 76 17.83 -3.45 -17.59
C VAL A 76 17.04 -2.18 -17.90
N LEU A 77 16.09 -1.81 -17.06
CA LEU A 77 15.30 -0.59 -17.20
C LEU A 77 16.17 0.67 -17.12
N ALA A 78 17.10 0.73 -16.16
CA ALA A 78 18.05 1.84 -16.04
C ALA A 78 19.01 1.91 -17.23
N ALA A 79 19.42 0.77 -17.80
CA ALA A 79 20.22 0.73 -19.02
C ALA A 79 19.42 1.21 -20.23
N LYS A 80 18.16 0.79 -20.38
CA LYS A 80 17.26 1.24 -21.44
C LYS A 80 17.06 2.77 -21.38
N GLU A 81 16.91 3.33 -20.19
CA GLU A 81 16.77 4.79 -19.98
C GLU A 81 17.97 5.62 -20.41
N ARG A 82 19.17 5.02 -20.53
CA ARG A 82 20.34 5.70 -21.09
C ARG A 82 20.21 5.97 -22.59
N PHE A 83 19.36 5.20 -23.28
CA PHE A 83 19.18 5.27 -24.72
C PHE A 83 17.78 5.76 -25.12
N ILE A 84 16.76 5.46 -24.31
CA ILE A 84 15.36 5.79 -24.54
C ILE A 84 14.78 6.32 -23.23
N SER A 85 14.53 7.62 -23.15
CA SER A 85 13.92 8.23 -21.95
C SER A 85 12.57 7.58 -21.63
N SER A 86 12.28 7.41 -20.34
CA SER A 86 10.95 7.02 -19.89
C SER A 86 9.91 7.98 -20.48
N ALA A 87 8.73 7.47 -20.86
CA ALA A 87 7.63 8.31 -21.32
C ALA A 87 7.09 9.23 -20.22
N HIS A 88 7.34 8.87 -18.94
CA HIS A 88 6.79 9.54 -17.77
C HIS A 88 7.87 9.78 -16.70
N PRO A 89 8.98 10.47 -17.03
CA PRO A 89 10.07 10.64 -16.06
C PRO A 89 9.68 11.64 -14.98
N PRO A 90 10.20 11.51 -13.75
CA PRO A 90 10.09 12.58 -12.77
C PRO A 90 10.81 13.82 -13.26
N THR A 91 10.28 14.99 -12.93
CA THR A 91 10.93 16.27 -13.20
C THR A 91 12.25 16.39 -12.43
N VAL A 92 12.26 15.94 -11.17
CA VAL A 92 13.43 15.99 -10.30
C VAL A 92 13.53 14.70 -9.48
N VAL A 93 14.74 14.15 -9.38
CA VAL A 93 15.08 13.13 -8.38
C VAL A 93 15.91 13.81 -7.29
N ARG A 94 15.43 13.78 -6.05
CA ARG A 94 16.03 14.50 -4.93
C ARG A 94 16.48 13.53 -3.84
N LYS A 95 17.58 13.87 -3.15
CA LYS A 95 18.08 13.15 -1.98
C LYS A 95 18.23 14.14 -0.84
N TYR A 96 17.65 13.82 0.32
CA TYR A 96 17.82 14.62 1.52
C TYR A 96 18.92 14.05 2.42
N ALA A 97 19.61 14.94 3.14
CA ALA A 97 20.69 14.56 4.06
C ALA A 97 20.21 13.63 5.19
N CYS A 98 18.95 13.73 5.62
CA CYS A 98 18.38 12.85 6.64
C CYS A 98 18.30 11.38 6.18
N ARG A 99 18.19 11.13 4.86
CA ARG A 99 18.05 9.80 4.24
C ARG A 99 18.70 9.76 2.84
N PRO A 100 20.03 9.85 2.73
CA PRO A 100 20.72 10.05 1.45
C PRO A 100 20.62 8.84 0.49
N LYS A 101 20.28 7.67 1.03
CA LYS A 101 20.10 6.43 0.26
C LYS A 101 18.65 6.18 -0.18
N LEU A 102 17.72 7.09 0.15
CA LEU A 102 16.30 6.99 -0.20
C LEU A 102 15.95 8.16 -1.12
N PRO A 103 16.33 8.12 -2.41
CA PRO A 103 15.97 9.16 -3.34
C PRO A 103 14.45 9.21 -3.49
N ILE A 104 13.91 10.42 -3.49
CA ILE A 104 12.51 10.72 -3.79
C ILE A 104 12.38 11.20 -5.24
N ARG A 105 11.18 11.05 -5.81
CA ARG A 105 10.89 11.44 -7.20
C ARG A 105 9.81 12.52 -7.17
N ILE A 106 10.02 13.63 -7.87
CA ILE A 106 9.16 14.80 -7.83
C ILE A 106 8.63 15.06 -9.24
N PHE A 107 7.32 15.20 -9.35
CA PHE A 107 6.61 15.49 -10.59
C PHE A 107 5.94 16.85 -10.45
N TYR A 108 6.44 17.81 -11.21
CA TYR A 108 5.75 19.08 -11.40
C TYR A 108 4.70 18.90 -12.49
N PRO A 109 3.51 19.50 -12.34
CA PRO A 109 2.53 19.49 -13.41
C PRO A 109 3.04 20.36 -14.57
N LYS A 110 2.73 19.98 -15.81
CA LYS A 110 3.24 20.64 -17.03
C LYS A 110 2.91 22.13 -17.12
N ASP A 111 1.83 22.55 -16.51
CA ASP A 111 1.35 23.93 -16.46
C ASP A 111 1.99 24.76 -15.34
N PHE A 112 2.87 24.16 -14.51
CA PHE A 112 3.57 24.88 -13.46
C PHE A 112 4.64 25.82 -14.03
N ASN A 113 4.53 27.10 -13.68
CA ASN A 113 5.56 28.09 -13.96
C ASN A 113 6.59 28.14 -12.81
N PRO A 114 7.85 27.70 -13.02
CA PRO A 114 8.88 27.69 -11.98
C PRO A 114 9.29 29.10 -11.49
N ASN A 115 9.00 30.15 -12.24
CA ASN A 115 9.24 31.53 -11.83
C ASN A 115 8.09 32.10 -10.97
N SER A 116 7.00 31.35 -10.80
CA SER A 116 5.89 31.75 -9.94
C SER A 116 6.25 31.52 -8.48
N GLN A 117 5.87 32.46 -7.61
CA GLN A 117 5.91 32.27 -6.16
C GLN A 117 4.69 31.50 -5.62
N LYS A 118 3.74 31.11 -6.49
CA LYS A 118 2.52 30.43 -6.10
C LYS A 118 2.83 29.06 -5.50
N LYS A 119 2.37 28.85 -4.26
CA LYS A 119 2.31 27.52 -3.63
C LYS A 119 1.12 26.74 -4.20
N ILE A 120 1.31 25.45 -4.43
CA ILE A 120 0.35 24.53 -5.07
C ILE A 120 0.06 23.33 -4.16
N PRO A 121 -1.15 22.73 -4.27
CA PRO A 121 -1.47 21.51 -3.54
C PRO A 121 -0.47 20.41 -3.84
N THR A 122 -0.22 19.55 -2.84
CA THR A 122 0.80 18.52 -2.92
C THR A 122 0.25 17.16 -2.54
N MET A 123 0.52 16.16 -3.37
CA MET A 123 0.32 14.74 -3.10
C MET A 123 1.66 14.11 -2.75
N LEU A 124 1.79 13.60 -1.53
CA LEU A 124 2.88 12.71 -1.15
C LEU A 124 2.44 11.28 -1.48
N SER A 125 3.28 10.49 -2.15
CA SER A 125 2.93 9.15 -2.62
C SER A 125 3.89 8.12 -2.05
N ILE A 126 3.38 7.00 -1.51
CA ILE A 126 4.18 5.91 -0.95
C ILE A 126 3.89 4.63 -1.73
N HIS A 127 4.92 4.12 -2.39
CA HIS A 127 4.81 2.92 -3.22
C HIS A 127 4.57 1.65 -2.42
N GLY A 128 4.01 0.63 -3.09
CA GLY A 128 3.75 -0.70 -2.53
C GLY A 128 4.94 -1.66 -2.58
N GLY A 129 4.65 -2.97 -2.53
CA GLY A 129 5.66 -4.04 -2.63
C GLY A 129 5.81 -4.90 -1.38
N GLY A 130 4.75 -5.04 -0.58
CA GLY A 130 4.74 -5.94 0.59
C GLY A 130 5.81 -5.62 1.63
N PHE A 131 6.21 -4.35 1.76
CA PHE A 131 7.29 -3.84 2.64
C PHE A 131 8.72 -4.35 2.32
N VAL A 132 8.84 -5.36 1.46
CA VAL A 132 10.08 -6.10 1.14
C VAL A 132 10.63 -5.72 -0.24
N MET A 133 9.74 -5.40 -1.18
CA MET A 133 10.04 -5.10 -2.57
C MET A 133 9.56 -3.69 -2.94
N GLY A 134 9.72 -3.35 -4.23
CA GLY A 134 9.21 -2.12 -4.83
C GLY A 134 10.15 -0.92 -4.74
N ASN A 135 9.86 0.08 -5.56
CA ASN A 135 10.57 1.36 -5.66
C ASN A 135 9.56 2.49 -5.96
N PRO A 136 9.79 3.76 -5.56
CA PRO A 136 8.94 4.87 -5.98
C PRO A 136 8.77 5.03 -7.49
N ARG A 137 9.67 4.44 -8.30
CA ARG A 137 9.57 4.38 -9.75
C ARG A 137 8.36 3.57 -10.24
N ASP A 138 7.91 2.59 -9.47
CA ASP A 138 6.87 1.65 -9.90
C ASP A 138 5.52 2.36 -10.13
N ASP A 139 5.33 3.52 -9.47
CA ASP A 139 4.13 4.35 -9.56
C ASP A 139 4.33 5.60 -10.44
N ASP A 140 5.43 5.71 -11.20
CA ASP A 140 5.77 6.92 -11.98
C ASP A 140 4.64 7.32 -12.94
N LEU A 141 4.03 6.35 -13.62
CA LEU A 141 2.92 6.59 -14.55
C LEU A 141 1.71 7.18 -13.83
N PHE A 142 1.34 6.60 -12.68
CA PHE A 142 0.24 7.11 -11.87
C PHE A 142 0.54 8.53 -11.38
N ASN A 143 1.71 8.72 -10.76
CA ASN A 143 2.14 10.01 -10.20
C ASN A 143 2.23 11.11 -11.26
N TYR A 144 2.79 10.79 -12.43
CA TYR A 144 2.86 11.71 -13.57
C TYR A 144 1.47 12.10 -14.06
N ASN A 145 0.57 11.13 -14.26
CA ASN A 145 -0.79 11.42 -14.72
C ASN A 145 -1.55 12.25 -13.70
N PHE A 146 -1.44 11.92 -12.40
CA PHE A 146 -2.13 12.64 -11.34
C PHE A 146 -1.64 14.08 -11.21
N ALA A 147 -0.32 14.31 -11.26
CA ALA A 147 0.26 15.66 -11.26
C ALA A 147 -0.36 16.51 -12.37
N ASN A 148 -0.30 16.02 -13.60
CA ASN A 148 -0.74 16.75 -14.79
C ASN A 148 -2.26 16.92 -14.89
N MET A 149 -3.04 15.94 -14.43
CA MET A 149 -4.50 15.98 -14.51
C MET A 149 -5.11 17.04 -13.59
N HIS A 150 -4.47 17.29 -12.44
CA HIS A 150 -5.04 18.09 -11.35
C HIS A 150 -4.20 19.31 -10.96
N SER A 151 -3.14 19.60 -11.72
CA SER A 151 -2.20 20.70 -11.46
C SER A 151 -1.64 20.70 -10.03
N VAL A 152 -1.23 19.51 -9.56
CA VAL A 152 -0.67 19.29 -8.21
C VAL A 152 0.79 18.87 -8.28
N LEU A 153 1.57 19.22 -7.25
CA LEU A 153 2.90 18.66 -7.06
C LEU A 153 2.76 17.21 -6.56
N VAL A 154 3.42 16.25 -7.19
CA VAL A 154 3.48 14.88 -6.66
C VAL A 154 4.90 14.56 -6.21
N VAL A 155 5.04 14.09 -4.97
CA VAL A 155 6.33 13.68 -4.38
C VAL A 155 6.25 12.21 -3.98
N ALA A 156 6.84 11.34 -4.80
CA ALA A 156 6.94 9.91 -4.51
C ALA A 156 8.10 9.64 -3.53
N LEU A 157 7.74 9.19 -2.34
CA LEU A 157 8.62 8.90 -1.22
C LEU A 157 9.22 7.50 -1.33
N ASN A 158 10.37 7.30 -0.70
CA ASN A 158 11.07 6.02 -0.67
C ASN A 158 11.35 5.61 0.78
N TYR A 159 11.48 4.31 1.03
CA TYR A 159 11.71 3.76 2.37
C TYR A 159 12.59 2.53 2.29
N LYS A 160 13.33 2.20 3.35
CA LYS A 160 14.12 0.97 3.38
C LYS A 160 13.21 -0.25 3.42
N LYS A 161 13.70 -1.38 2.90
CA LYS A 161 12.90 -2.60 2.77
C LYS A 161 13.29 -3.67 3.76
N ALA A 162 12.31 -4.45 4.18
CA ALA A 162 12.52 -5.71 4.85
C ALA A 162 13.22 -6.72 3.90
N PRO A 163 13.92 -7.74 4.42
CA PRO A 163 14.16 -8.04 5.83
C PRO A 163 15.27 -7.20 6.47
N HIS A 164 15.94 -6.32 5.71
CA HIS A 164 17.05 -5.50 6.22
C HIS A 164 16.61 -4.32 7.10
N ALA A 165 15.42 -3.77 6.83
CA ALA A 165 14.74 -2.78 7.65
C ALA A 165 13.30 -3.23 7.89
N ARG A 166 13.09 -3.89 9.02
CA ARG A 166 11.79 -4.43 9.45
C ARG A 166 10.92 -3.36 10.10
N PHE A 167 9.67 -3.71 10.38
CA PHE A 167 8.81 -2.91 11.25
C PHE A 167 9.55 -2.52 12.54
N PRO A 168 9.45 -1.26 13.01
CA PRO A 168 8.77 -0.09 12.42
C PRO A 168 9.67 0.81 11.55
N ALA A 169 10.89 0.39 11.19
CA ALA A 169 11.89 1.28 10.57
C ALA A 169 11.44 2.02 9.30
N PRO A 170 10.68 1.41 8.36
CA PRO A 170 10.15 2.14 7.20
C PRO A 170 9.26 3.34 7.55
N ILE A 171 8.52 3.27 8.65
CA ILE A 171 7.61 4.34 9.10
C ILE A 171 8.44 5.57 9.50
N TYR A 172 9.55 5.36 10.24
CA TYR A 172 10.45 6.44 10.63
C TYR A 172 11.31 6.97 9.47
N ASP A 173 11.59 6.16 8.44
CA ASP A 173 12.20 6.68 7.21
C ASP A 173 11.25 7.68 6.52
N LEU A 174 9.97 7.34 6.42
CA LEU A 174 8.94 8.18 5.81
C LEU A 174 8.70 9.45 6.63
N GLU A 175 8.61 9.35 7.96
CA GLU A 175 8.46 10.51 8.84
C GLU A 175 9.53 11.57 8.54
N GLN A 176 10.80 11.15 8.52
CA GLN A 176 11.94 12.05 8.28
C GLN A 176 11.96 12.63 6.87
N LEU A 177 11.52 11.88 5.86
CA LEU A 177 11.41 12.38 4.49
C LEU A 177 10.26 13.36 4.33
N ILE A 178 9.10 13.10 4.95
CA ILE A 178 7.97 14.03 4.97
C ILE A 178 8.41 15.36 5.60
N PHE A 179 9.08 15.32 6.75
CA PHE A 179 9.63 16.53 7.37
C PHE A 179 10.59 17.30 6.45
N ALA A 180 11.50 16.59 5.78
CA ALA A 180 12.44 17.21 4.86
C ALA A 180 11.73 17.87 3.67
N VAL A 181 10.74 17.19 3.08
CA VAL A 181 9.93 17.71 1.97
C VAL A 181 9.15 18.96 2.40
N LEU A 182 8.46 18.92 3.55
CA LEU A 182 7.66 20.05 4.03
C LEU A 182 8.51 21.24 4.50
N SER A 183 9.78 21.02 4.82
CA SER A 183 10.72 22.08 5.21
C SER A 183 11.50 22.64 4.02
N ASP A 184 11.37 22.05 2.84
CA ASP A 184 12.10 22.43 1.64
C ASP A 184 11.49 23.67 0.99
N SER A 185 12.09 24.83 1.25
CA SER A 185 11.62 26.12 0.73
C SER A 185 11.69 26.22 -0.80
N SER A 186 12.50 25.39 -1.46
CA SER A 186 12.60 25.34 -2.92
C SER A 186 11.41 24.63 -3.59
N LEU A 187 10.60 23.90 -2.81
CA LEU A 187 9.37 23.29 -3.33
C LEU A 187 8.19 24.26 -3.17
N PRO A 188 7.29 24.35 -4.17
CA PRO A 188 6.13 25.22 -4.13
C PRO A 188 4.98 24.58 -3.31
N ILE A 189 5.27 23.98 -2.16
CA ILE A 189 4.25 23.26 -1.38
C ILE A 189 3.34 24.24 -0.65
N ASP A 190 2.04 24.11 -0.90
CA ASP A 190 1.01 24.64 -0.03
C ASP A 190 0.80 23.69 1.15
N LYS A 191 1.17 24.14 2.35
CA LYS A 191 1.17 23.30 3.56
C LYS A 191 -0.23 23.01 4.10
N ASP A 192 -1.24 23.77 3.67
CA ASP A 192 -2.63 23.52 4.07
C ASP A 192 -3.32 22.52 3.14
N ARG A 193 -2.77 22.32 1.93
CA ARG A 193 -3.32 21.43 0.90
C ARG A 193 -2.38 20.27 0.59
N ILE A 194 -2.17 19.42 1.61
CA ILE A 194 -1.36 18.20 1.53
C ILE A 194 -2.26 16.97 1.65
N ALA A 195 -2.08 16.03 0.72
CA ALA A 195 -2.62 14.67 0.83
C ALA A 195 -1.46 13.65 0.82
N LEU A 196 -1.65 12.55 1.53
CA LEU A 196 -0.71 11.43 1.55
C LEU A 196 -1.41 10.18 1.00
N MET A 197 -0.93 9.69 -0.13
CA MET A 197 -1.42 8.48 -0.79
C MET A 197 -0.43 7.34 -0.57
N GLY A 198 -0.93 6.11 -0.61
CA GLY A 198 -0.06 4.96 -0.75
C GLY A 198 -0.77 3.72 -1.26
N PHE A 199 0.00 2.83 -1.88
CA PHE A 199 -0.50 1.64 -2.58
C PHE A 199 -0.16 0.38 -1.80
N SER A 200 -1.12 -0.50 -1.50
CA SER A 200 -0.88 -1.78 -0.83
C SER A 200 -0.15 -1.59 0.53
N ALA A 201 1.06 -2.14 0.68
CA ALA A 201 1.95 -1.86 1.81
C ALA A 201 2.27 -0.37 1.99
N GLY A 202 2.32 0.42 0.91
CA GLY A 202 2.43 1.87 0.98
C GLY A 202 1.18 2.54 1.56
N GLY A 203 -0.01 1.97 1.33
CA GLY A 203 -1.26 2.41 1.95
C GLY A 203 -1.29 2.15 3.46
N ASN A 204 -0.74 1.02 3.89
CA ASN A 204 -0.45 0.76 5.31
C ASN A 204 0.48 1.84 5.88
N LEU A 205 1.64 2.04 5.25
CA LEU A 205 2.65 3.00 5.71
C LEU A 205 2.11 4.44 5.73
N ALA A 206 1.26 4.82 4.77
CA ALA A 206 0.59 6.12 4.73
C ALA A 206 -0.32 6.32 5.96
N LEU A 207 -1.10 5.32 6.31
CA LEU A 207 -1.92 5.34 7.52
C LEU A 207 -1.04 5.36 8.79
N SER A 208 -0.07 4.46 8.91
CA SER A 208 0.77 4.33 10.10
C SER A 208 1.66 5.56 10.36
N VAL A 209 2.27 6.14 9.33
CA VAL A 209 3.08 7.36 9.52
C VAL A 209 2.20 8.55 9.91
N SER A 210 0.96 8.61 9.42
CA SER A 210 0.04 9.71 9.73
C SER A 210 -0.42 9.72 11.19
N THR A 211 -0.36 8.57 11.89
CA THR A 211 -0.74 8.45 13.30
C THR A 211 0.40 8.80 14.27
N LEU A 212 1.64 8.95 13.79
CA LEU A 212 2.76 9.34 14.65
C LEU A 212 2.48 10.68 15.34
N PRO A 213 2.93 10.90 16.60
CA PRO A 213 2.67 12.15 17.32
C PRO A 213 3.10 13.42 16.56
N SER A 214 4.20 13.31 15.83
CA SER A 214 4.76 14.36 14.97
C SER A 214 3.90 14.69 13.75
N MET A 215 3.00 13.79 13.34
CA MET A 215 2.16 13.92 12.14
C MET A 215 0.69 14.20 12.48
N CYS A 216 0.15 13.54 13.51
CA CYS A 216 -1.25 13.68 13.94
C CYS A 216 -1.48 14.89 14.87
N GLY A 217 -0.41 15.54 15.32
CA GLY A 217 -0.45 16.74 16.16
C GLY A 217 -0.48 16.47 17.66
N SER A 218 -0.39 15.21 18.11
CA SER A 218 -0.31 14.91 19.55
C SER A 218 1.07 15.19 20.17
N GLY A 219 2.09 15.49 19.34
CA GLY A 219 3.43 15.87 19.79
C GLY A 219 3.56 17.38 20.05
N ASP A 220 3.35 18.20 19.01
CA ASP A 220 3.57 19.65 19.04
C ASP A 220 2.31 20.49 18.74
N GLY A 221 1.13 19.86 18.72
CA GLY A 221 -0.14 20.51 18.40
C GLY A 221 -0.38 20.71 16.89
N VAL A 222 0.59 20.39 16.02
CA VAL A 222 0.47 20.62 14.58
C VAL A 222 0.18 19.32 13.84
N ARG A 223 -1.06 19.17 13.36
CA ARG A 223 -1.41 18.07 12.44
C ARG A 223 -0.93 18.37 11.02
N ARG A 224 0.14 17.68 10.62
CA ARG A 224 0.79 17.84 9.31
C ARG A 224 0.09 17.05 8.21
N ILE A 225 -0.47 15.89 8.54
CA ILE A 225 -1.20 15.04 7.59
C ILE A 225 -2.68 15.00 7.99
N LYS A 226 -3.50 15.72 7.22
CA LYS A 226 -4.96 15.80 7.42
C LYS A 226 -5.74 14.86 6.50
N THR A 227 -5.12 14.44 5.40
CA THR A 227 -5.79 13.71 4.31
C THR A 227 -4.95 12.52 3.87
N VAL A 228 -5.53 11.32 3.91
CA VAL A 228 -4.87 10.09 3.45
C VAL A 228 -5.72 9.35 2.42
N ILE A 229 -5.09 8.84 1.37
CA ILE A 229 -5.74 8.07 0.30
C ILE A 229 -5.05 6.69 0.24
N PRO A 230 -5.46 5.73 1.06
CA PRO A 230 -4.89 4.40 1.03
C PRO A 230 -5.55 3.59 -0.09
N MET A 231 -4.76 3.18 -1.08
CA MET A 231 -5.19 2.33 -2.19
C MET A 231 -4.92 0.87 -1.87
N TYR A 232 -5.99 0.06 -1.86
CA TYR A 232 -6.03 -1.37 -1.52
C TYR A 232 -5.08 -1.74 -0.36
N PRO A 233 -5.17 -1.01 0.78
CA PRO A 233 -4.16 -1.07 1.82
C PRO A 233 -4.16 -2.38 2.58
N VAL A 234 -2.99 -2.74 3.13
CA VAL A 234 -2.93 -3.68 4.26
C VAL A 234 -3.29 -2.90 5.54
N VAL A 235 -4.38 -3.24 6.21
CA VAL A 235 -4.80 -2.55 7.45
C VAL A 235 -4.90 -3.46 8.66
N ASP A 236 -4.86 -4.78 8.47
CA ASP A 236 -4.98 -5.77 9.54
C ASP A 236 -4.08 -7.00 9.30
N VAL A 237 -2.87 -6.99 9.85
CA VAL A 237 -1.91 -8.11 9.77
C VAL A 237 -2.26 -9.24 10.77
N SER A 238 -3.13 -8.94 11.75
CA SER A 238 -3.54 -9.90 12.78
C SER A 238 -4.50 -10.97 12.27
N VAL A 239 -5.21 -10.69 11.17
CA VAL A 239 -6.15 -11.64 10.55
C VAL A 239 -5.39 -12.64 9.67
N VAL A 240 -5.67 -13.94 9.86
CA VAL A 240 -5.05 -15.02 9.09
C VAL A 240 -5.49 -15.01 7.63
N GLN A 241 -4.63 -15.54 6.75
CA GLN A 241 -4.85 -15.50 5.29
C GLN A 241 -6.11 -16.25 4.87
N GLU A 242 -6.44 -17.35 5.54
CA GLU A 242 -7.58 -18.21 5.26
C GLU A 242 -8.90 -17.41 5.31
N TYR A 243 -9.06 -16.55 6.32
CA TYR A 243 -10.22 -15.67 6.43
C TYR A 243 -10.25 -14.58 5.34
N LYS A 244 -9.08 -14.01 5.01
CA LYS A 244 -8.97 -13.03 3.91
C LYS A 244 -9.38 -13.64 2.57
N MET A 245 -8.99 -14.90 2.35
CA MET A 245 -9.38 -15.67 1.17
C MET A 245 -10.86 -16.06 1.16
N GLN A 246 -11.42 -16.41 2.32
CA GLN A 246 -12.86 -16.70 2.48
C GLN A 246 -13.73 -15.48 2.16
N THR A 247 -13.27 -14.29 2.53
CA THR A 247 -14.04 -13.04 2.36
C THR A 247 -13.80 -12.32 1.03
N ARG A 248 -12.89 -12.82 0.19
CA ARG A 248 -12.62 -12.31 -1.16
C ARG A 248 -13.78 -12.58 -2.12
N GLN A 249 -14.10 -11.64 -3.01
CA GLN A 249 -15.06 -11.88 -4.09
C GLN A 249 -14.40 -12.70 -5.22
N TYR A 250 -15.10 -13.73 -5.69
CA TYR A 250 -14.70 -14.55 -6.83
C TYR A 250 -15.71 -14.40 -7.98
N LYS A 251 -15.20 -14.30 -9.22
CA LYS A 251 -16.01 -14.19 -10.44
C LYS A 251 -15.43 -15.07 -11.55
N PRO A 252 -15.69 -16.40 -11.54
CA PRO A 252 -15.17 -17.33 -12.55
C PRO A 252 -15.56 -16.94 -13.99
N SER A 253 -16.70 -16.27 -14.17
CA SER A 253 -17.20 -15.83 -15.46
C SER A 253 -16.34 -14.75 -16.15
N LEU A 254 -15.42 -14.09 -15.43
CA LEU A 254 -14.50 -13.10 -16.02
C LEU A 254 -13.43 -13.73 -16.93
N GLY A 255 -13.14 -15.03 -16.76
CA GLY A 255 -12.00 -15.66 -17.41
C GLY A 255 -10.64 -15.04 -17.04
N GLY A 256 -9.59 -15.53 -17.71
CA GLY A 256 -8.24 -14.95 -17.61
C GLY A 256 -7.59 -15.06 -16.23
N PHE A 257 -6.72 -14.09 -15.92
CA PHE A 257 -5.93 -14.08 -14.69
C PHE A 257 -6.76 -13.71 -13.46
N ARG A 258 -7.71 -12.78 -13.61
CA ARG A 258 -8.56 -12.30 -12.50
C ARG A 258 -9.68 -13.27 -12.07
N ALA A 259 -9.99 -14.28 -12.88
CA ALA A 259 -10.97 -15.32 -12.54
C ALA A 259 -10.38 -16.53 -11.82
N LYS A 260 -9.08 -16.54 -11.48
CA LYS A 260 -8.44 -17.67 -10.80
C LYS A 260 -9.08 -17.92 -9.43
N PRO A 261 -9.16 -19.19 -8.99
CA PRO A 261 -9.79 -19.56 -7.72
C PRO A 261 -8.93 -19.23 -6.49
N VAL A 262 -7.72 -18.71 -6.70
CA VAL A 262 -6.79 -18.34 -5.64
C VAL A 262 -6.21 -16.98 -5.98
N ASP A 263 -6.22 -16.07 -5.01
CA ASP A 263 -5.57 -14.78 -5.11
C ASP A 263 -4.05 -14.97 -5.26
N TYR A 264 -3.44 -14.28 -6.22
CA TYR A 264 -2.00 -14.39 -6.44
C TYR A 264 -1.22 -13.84 -5.23
N LEU A 265 -1.77 -12.84 -4.52
CA LEU A 265 -1.15 -12.25 -3.33
C LEU A 265 -1.07 -13.27 -2.18
N ALA A 266 -2.04 -14.19 -2.08
CA ALA A 266 -2.03 -15.23 -1.05
C ALA A 266 -0.78 -16.13 -1.12
N ARG A 267 -0.14 -16.27 -2.29
CA ARG A 267 1.09 -17.05 -2.42
C ARG A 267 2.31 -16.35 -1.81
N LEU A 268 2.27 -15.02 -1.69
CA LEU A 268 3.40 -14.19 -1.28
C LEU A 268 3.20 -13.54 0.10
N SER A 269 1.96 -13.31 0.53
CA SER A 269 1.69 -12.62 1.79
C SER A 269 2.33 -13.28 3.02
N PRO A 270 2.39 -14.63 3.17
CA PRO A 270 3.06 -15.24 4.32
C PRO A 270 4.56 -14.97 4.36
N PHE A 271 5.17 -14.81 3.18
CA PHE A 271 6.57 -14.41 3.05
C PHE A 271 6.76 -12.93 3.42
N PHE A 272 5.89 -12.04 2.93
CA PHE A 272 5.93 -10.61 3.28
C PHE A 272 5.77 -10.39 4.78
N ASP A 273 4.77 -11.02 5.41
CA ASP A 273 4.53 -10.96 6.85
C ASP A 273 5.79 -11.37 7.62
N ALA A 274 6.37 -12.53 7.29
CA ALA A 274 7.54 -13.06 7.97
C ALA A 274 8.80 -12.21 7.77
N ALA A 275 8.96 -11.60 6.59
CA ALA A 275 10.11 -10.76 6.30
C ALA A 275 10.02 -9.40 7.00
N TYR A 276 8.82 -8.82 7.07
CA TYR A 276 8.58 -7.48 7.60
C TYR A 276 8.44 -7.42 9.12
N THR A 277 7.81 -8.42 9.74
CA THR A 277 7.51 -8.42 11.17
C THR A 277 8.67 -8.96 12.01
N LEU A 278 8.66 -8.62 13.31
CA LEU A 278 9.60 -9.13 14.29
C LEU A 278 9.03 -10.34 15.03
N ALA A 279 9.93 -11.13 15.60
CA ALA A 279 9.59 -12.15 16.57
C ALA A 279 8.77 -11.58 17.74
N GLY A 280 7.65 -12.24 18.09
CA GLY A 280 6.83 -11.79 19.21
C GLY A 280 6.17 -10.42 19.02
N GLN A 281 6.19 -9.89 17.78
CA GLN A 281 5.53 -8.63 17.45
C GLN A 281 4.04 -8.72 17.74
N ASP A 282 3.49 -7.71 18.42
CA ASP A 282 2.05 -7.53 18.57
C ASP A 282 1.46 -7.13 17.21
N PHE A 283 0.63 -7.98 16.64
CA PHE A 283 0.01 -7.76 15.33
C PHE A 283 -1.19 -6.83 15.39
N GLN A 284 -1.65 -6.47 16.59
CA GLN A 284 -2.63 -5.41 16.81
C GLN A 284 -1.98 -4.06 17.14
N ASP A 285 -0.65 -3.95 17.09
CA ASP A 285 0.05 -2.66 17.16
C ASP A 285 -0.53 -1.70 16.11
N PRO A 286 -1.06 -0.53 16.49
CA PRO A 286 -1.65 0.44 15.56
C PRO A 286 -0.73 0.90 14.43
N LEU A 287 0.58 0.86 14.61
CA LEU A 287 1.53 1.20 13.54
C LEU A 287 1.72 0.06 12.53
N LEU A 288 1.40 -1.18 12.90
CA LEU A 288 1.46 -2.34 12.01
C LEU A 288 0.10 -2.63 11.38
N SER A 289 -0.96 -2.55 12.18
CA SER A 289 -2.36 -2.77 11.78
C SER A 289 -3.19 -1.52 12.09
N PRO A 290 -3.19 -0.51 11.19
CA PRO A 290 -3.89 0.77 11.39
C PRO A 290 -5.38 0.68 11.71
N ILE A 291 -6.03 -0.46 11.44
CA ILE A 291 -7.42 -0.68 11.85
C ILE A 291 -7.61 -0.58 13.38
N TYR A 292 -6.56 -0.81 14.17
CA TYR A 292 -6.59 -0.70 15.64
C TYR A 292 -6.20 0.69 16.15
N ALA A 293 -5.80 1.62 15.27
CA ALA A 293 -5.47 2.98 15.69
C ALA A 293 -6.70 3.71 16.28
N PRO A 294 -6.51 4.49 17.37
CA PRO A 294 -7.51 5.42 17.86
C PRO A 294 -7.94 6.38 16.76
N LYS A 295 -9.25 6.66 16.67
CA LYS A 295 -9.82 7.49 15.61
C LYS A 295 -9.23 8.91 15.61
N GLU A 296 -8.88 9.41 16.79
CA GLU A 296 -8.34 10.74 17.00
C GLU A 296 -6.91 10.87 16.45
N GLN A 297 -6.16 9.77 16.35
CA GLN A 297 -4.82 9.76 15.76
C GLN A 297 -4.90 9.65 14.23
N LEU A 298 -5.90 8.94 13.71
CA LEU A 298 -6.10 8.79 12.27
C LEU A 298 -6.39 10.12 11.57
N PRO A 299 -6.12 10.23 10.26
CA PRO A 299 -6.45 11.39 9.46
C PRO A 299 -7.96 11.68 9.47
N PRO A 300 -8.37 12.95 9.62
CA PRO A 300 -9.79 13.32 9.55
C PRO A 300 -10.39 13.09 8.17
N ASN A 301 -9.61 13.24 7.08
CA ASN A 301 -10.06 12.98 5.72
C ASN A 301 -9.43 11.70 5.19
N MET A 302 -10.25 10.76 4.73
CA MET A 302 -9.78 9.49 4.20
C MET A 302 -10.60 9.08 2.98
N PHE A 303 -9.93 8.83 1.86
CA PHE A 303 -10.53 8.21 0.68
C PHE A 303 -9.92 6.83 0.47
N VAL A 304 -10.59 5.80 0.98
CA VAL A 304 -10.14 4.41 0.90
C VAL A 304 -10.58 3.82 -0.43
N LEU A 305 -9.61 3.34 -1.21
CA LEU A 305 -9.86 2.54 -2.40
C LEU A 305 -9.53 1.09 -2.09
N ALA A 306 -10.31 0.14 -2.61
CA ALA A 306 -10.03 -1.29 -2.55
C ALA A 306 -10.40 -1.95 -3.87
N ASP A 307 -9.89 -3.15 -4.12
CA ASP A 307 -10.18 -3.89 -5.35
C ASP A 307 -11.14 -5.03 -5.07
N GLU A 308 -12.19 -5.21 -5.87
CA GLU A 308 -13.24 -6.19 -5.58
C GLU A 308 -12.71 -7.63 -5.47
N LEU A 309 -11.73 -7.98 -6.31
CA LEU A 309 -11.14 -9.32 -6.38
C LEU A 309 -9.81 -9.40 -5.62
N ASP A 310 -9.69 -8.69 -4.51
CA ASP A 310 -8.52 -8.67 -3.64
C ASP A 310 -8.88 -9.19 -2.24
N MET A 311 -8.05 -10.11 -1.73
CA MET A 311 -8.16 -10.62 -0.35
C MET A 311 -8.08 -9.52 0.73
N LEU A 312 -7.56 -8.33 0.41
CA LEU A 312 -7.50 -7.17 1.33
C LEU A 312 -8.76 -6.27 1.29
N ALA A 313 -9.74 -6.56 0.43
CA ALA A 313 -10.93 -5.72 0.28
C ALA A 313 -11.77 -5.67 1.56
N ASN A 314 -11.97 -6.82 2.21
CA ASN A 314 -12.79 -6.92 3.42
C ASN A 314 -12.24 -6.09 4.58
N GLU A 315 -10.93 -6.10 4.82
CA GLU A 315 -10.34 -5.35 5.92
C GLU A 315 -10.41 -3.83 5.68
N SER A 316 -10.25 -3.40 4.43
CA SER A 316 -10.43 -2.00 4.03
C SER A 316 -11.88 -1.54 4.22
N TRP A 317 -12.84 -2.39 3.82
CA TRP A 317 -14.27 -2.16 4.02
C TRP A 317 -14.65 -2.04 5.50
N ARG A 318 -14.16 -2.97 6.33
CA ARG A 318 -14.36 -2.94 7.79
C ARG A 318 -13.81 -1.66 8.40
N MET A 319 -12.59 -1.26 8.02
CA MET A 319 -11.98 -0.04 8.53
C MET A 319 -12.80 1.20 8.16
N ILE A 320 -13.18 1.37 6.89
CA ILE A 320 -13.92 2.57 6.47
C ILE A 320 -15.35 2.60 7.02
N CYS A 321 -16.02 1.45 7.14
CA CYS A 321 -17.35 1.36 7.78
C CYS A 321 -17.28 1.79 9.24
N ARG A 322 -16.31 1.27 10.01
CA ARG A 322 -16.06 1.67 11.41
C ARG A 322 -15.87 3.19 11.54
N LEU A 323 -15.02 3.79 10.70
CA LEU A 323 -14.71 5.23 10.77
C LEU A 323 -15.90 6.11 10.37
N SER A 324 -16.62 5.68 9.34
CA SER A 324 -17.82 6.35 8.84
C SER A 324 -19.06 6.13 9.72
N GLY A 325 -19.04 5.18 10.65
CA GLY A 325 -20.18 4.85 11.53
C GLY A 325 -21.22 3.96 10.85
N ARG A 326 -20.83 3.27 9.78
CA ARG A 326 -21.65 2.30 9.06
C ARG A 326 -21.42 0.90 9.63
N GLN A 327 -22.44 0.05 9.54
CA GLN A 327 -22.34 -1.35 9.93
C GLN A 327 -21.81 -2.19 8.77
N VAL A 328 -21.10 -3.28 9.08
CA VAL A 328 -20.66 -4.28 8.09
C VAL A 328 -21.68 -5.40 8.07
N GLU A 329 -22.57 -5.39 7.08
CA GLU A 329 -23.67 -6.37 6.99
C GLU A 329 -23.23 -7.69 6.33
N GLU A 330 -22.30 -7.62 5.38
CA GLU A 330 -21.81 -8.77 4.63
C GLU A 330 -20.30 -8.97 4.83
N GLN A 331 -19.87 -10.23 4.91
CA GLN A 331 -18.47 -10.59 5.00
C GLN A 331 -17.72 -10.38 3.68
N THR A 332 -18.36 -10.64 2.54
CA THR A 332 -17.76 -10.40 1.22
C THR A 332 -18.22 -9.06 0.68
N VAL A 333 -17.28 -8.24 0.21
CA VAL A 333 -17.55 -6.90 -0.32
C VAL A 333 -17.73 -6.99 -1.85
N GLY A 334 -18.62 -6.18 -2.41
CA GLY A 334 -18.90 -6.14 -3.84
C GLY A 334 -20.10 -7.01 -4.21
N ARG A 335 -20.09 -7.61 -5.41
CA ARG A 335 -21.21 -8.42 -5.90
C ARG A 335 -20.73 -9.62 -6.71
N LYS A 336 -21.60 -10.62 -6.90
CA LYS A 336 -21.26 -11.80 -7.73
C LYS A 336 -21.22 -11.51 -9.23
N HIS A 337 -22.06 -10.60 -9.71
CA HIS A 337 -22.19 -10.29 -11.13
C HIS A 337 -21.07 -9.36 -11.62
N VAL A 338 -20.57 -9.64 -12.83
CA VAL A 338 -19.57 -8.81 -13.50
C VAL A 338 -20.11 -7.41 -13.75
N GLY A 339 -19.27 -6.41 -13.56
CA GLY A 339 -19.53 -5.00 -13.85
C GLY A 339 -19.33 -4.66 -15.33
N PRO A 340 -19.82 -3.49 -15.76
CA PRO A 340 -19.49 -2.96 -17.09
C PRO A 340 -17.97 -2.70 -17.21
N PRO A 341 -17.31 -3.20 -18.28
CA PRO A 341 -15.89 -2.93 -18.50
C PRO A 341 -15.59 -1.43 -18.59
N GLY A 342 -14.45 -1.04 -18.04
CA GLY A 342 -13.90 0.31 -18.02
C GLY A 342 -14.64 1.30 -17.12
N LYS A 343 -15.65 0.86 -16.36
CA LYS A 343 -16.50 1.75 -15.56
C LYS A 343 -16.40 1.45 -14.07
N LEU A 344 -16.44 2.52 -13.27
CA LEU A 344 -16.68 2.43 -11.84
C LEU A 344 -18.19 2.27 -11.58
N ILE A 345 -18.54 1.75 -10.39
CA ILE A 345 -19.92 1.69 -9.90
C ILE A 345 -20.01 2.69 -8.74
N LEU A 346 -20.85 3.71 -8.89
CA LEU A 346 -20.93 4.83 -7.93
C LEU A 346 -22.31 4.98 -7.29
N ASP A 347 -23.30 4.25 -7.80
CA ASP A 347 -24.70 4.23 -7.41
C ASP A 347 -25.07 3.07 -6.48
N ASP A 348 -24.11 2.23 -6.12
CA ASP A 348 -24.24 1.12 -5.17
C ASP A 348 -23.31 1.36 -3.97
N GLU A 349 -23.87 1.38 -2.76
CA GLU A 349 -23.12 1.67 -1.54
C GLU A 349 -22.05 0.62 -1.20
N LYS A 350 -22.16 -0.60 -1.73
CA LYS A 350 -21.08 -1.60 -1.64
C LYS A 350 -19.84 -1.17 -2.41
N PHE A 351 -20.03 -0.38 -3.47
CA PHE A 351 -18.95 0.12 -4.34
C PHE A 351 -18.55 1.55 -4.03
N SER A 352 -19.47 2.41 -3.62
CA SER A 352 -19.10 3.79 -3.33
C SER A 352 -20.06 4.48 -2.38
N PHE A 353 -19.49 5.18 -1.39
CA PHE A 353 -20.22 6.10 -0.54
C PHE A 353 -19.31 7.22 -0.05
N GLU A 354 -19.89 8.33 0.40
CA GLU A 354 -19.20 9.40 1.12
C GLU A 354 -19.96 9.76 2.40
N VAL A 355 -19.24 9.92 3.50
CA VAL A 355 -19.79 10.41 4.77
C VAL A 355 -18.99 11.62 5.21
N LYS A 356 -19.58 12.80 5.05
CA LYS A 356 -19.06 14.07 5.58
C LYS A 356 -19.51 14.23 7.03
N LYS A 357 -18.55 14.43 7.94
CA LYS A 357 -18.77 14.74 9.35
C LYS A 357 -18.18 16.12 9.66
N HIS A 358 -18.56 16.70 10.79
CA HIS A 358 -18.05 18.01 11.23
C HIS A 358 -16.51 18.08 11.28
N ASN A 359 -15.84 16.97 11.58
CA ASN A 359 -14.39 16.89 11.75
C ASN A 359 -13.71 15.90 10.78
N GLY A 360 -14.33 15.55 9.66
CA GLY A 360 -13.72 14.63 8.72
C GLY A 360 -14.58 14.23 7.52
N ASN A 361 -13.94 13.76 6.46
CA ASN A 361 -14.60 13.26 5.25
C ASN A 361 -14.11 11.84 4.94
N TYR A 362 -15.03 10.87 4.99
CA TYR A 362 -14.73 9.47 4.71
C TYR A 362 -15.37 9.05 3.39
N ARG A 363 -14.54 8.70 2.40
CA ARG A 363 -14.97 8.25 1.07
C ARG A 363 -14.52 6.80 0.85
N TRP A 364 -15.42 6.00 0.29
CA TRP A 364 -15.17 4.62 -0.11
C TRP A 364 -15.29 4.48 -1.63
N LEU A 365 -14.38 3.69 -2.21
CA LEU A 365 -14.49 3.20 -3.58
C LEU A 365 -13.94 1.78 -3.67
N LEU A 366 -14.80 0.82 -4.04
CA LEU A 366 -14.41 -0.50 -4.49
C LEU A 366 -14.27 -0.49 -6.00
N ILE A 367 -13.13 -0.90 -6.52
CA ILE A 367 -12.88 -1.00 -7.95
C ILE A 367 -13.47 -2.32 -8.46
N PRO A 368 -14.52 -2.29 -9.29
CA PRO A 368 -15.22 -3.49 -9.71
C PRO A 368 -14.34 -4.38 -10.60
N ASP A 369 -14.44 -5.69 -10.45
CA ASP A 369 -13.79 -6.72 -11.28
C ASP A 369 -12.26 -6.60 -11.40
N GLN A 370 -11.61 -5.93 -10.45
CA GLN A 370 -10.17 -5.70 -10.46
C GLN A 370 -9.47 -6.45 -9.33
N ILE A 371 -8.20 -6.76 -9.58
CA ILE A 371 -7.31 -7.47 -8.66
C ILE A 371 -6.37 -6.48 -7.98
N HIS A 372 -5.71 -6.93 -6.92
CA HIS A 372 -4.68 -6.16 -6.23
C HIS A 372 -3.66 -5.55 -7.21
N GLY A 373 -3.37 -4.25 -7.06
CA GLY A 373 -2.40 -3.54 -7.89
C GLY A 373 -2.83 -3.34 -9.34
N TYR A 374 -4.15 -3.25 -9.60
CA TYR A 374 -4.70 -3.06 -10.95
C TYR A 374 -4.13 -1.85 -11.69
N ASP A 375 -3.75 -0.78 -10.99
CA ASP A 375 -3.19 0.45 -11.55
C ASP A 375 -1.77 0.30 -12.11
N HIS A 376 -1.14 -0.86 -11.93
CA HIS A 376 0.06 -1.27 -12.67
C HIS A 376 -0.28 -2.06 -13.95
N TYR A 377 -1.29 -1.62 -14.70
CA TYR A 377 -1.85 -2.32 -15.87
C TYR A 377 -0.80 -2.71 -16.94
N ASP A 378 0.20 -1.86 -17.20
CA ASP A 378 1.31 -2.19 -18.12
C ASP A 378 2.11 -3.42 -17.65
N SER A 379 2.35 -3.53 -16.34
CA SER A 379 3.02 -4.69 -15.75
C SER A 379 2.12 -5.92 -15.71
N LEU A 380 0.81 -5.74 -15.48
CA LEU A 380 -0.15 -6.84 -15.53
C LEU A 380 -0.22 -7.48 -16.91
N GLU A 381 -0.24 -6.69 -17.98
CA GLU A 381 -0.20 -7.22 -19.35
C GLU A 381 1.11 -7.98 -19.60
N LEU A 382 2.25 -7.39 -19.22
CA LEU A 382 3.56 -7.99 -19.44
C LEU A 382 3.73 -9.33 -18.70
N LEU A 383 3.22 -9.42 -17.47
CA LEU A 383 3.41 -10.59 -16.60
C LEU A 383 2.40 -11.71 -16.90
N HIS A 384 1.17 -11.37 -17.31
CA HIS A 384 0.08 -12.35 -17.39
C HIS A 384 -0.46 -12.54 -18.82
N GLY A 385 -0.11 -11.66 -19.77
CA GLY A 385 -0.61 -11.71 -21.14
C GLY A 385 -2.11 -11.40 -21.28
N ASP A 386 -2.73 -10.87 -20.23
CA ASP A 386 -4.18 -10.63 -20.15
C ASP A 386 -4.51 -9.18 -20.55
N LYS A 387 -4.68 -8.97 -21.86
CA LYS A 387 -4.93 -7.64 -22.45
C LYS A 387 -6.28 -7.05 -22.03
N GLU A 388 -7.28 -7.89 -21.83
CA GLU A 388 -8.62 -7.44 -21.42
C GLU A 388 -8.59 -6.92 -19.99
N LEU A 389 -7.93 -7.64 -19.07
CA LEU A 389 -7.66 -7.16 -17.72
C LEU A 389 -6.90 -5.82 -17.74
N SER A 390 -5.80 -5.75 -18.49
CA SER A 390 -4.96 -4.55 -18.58
C SER A 390 -5.74 -3.32 -19.04
N LYS A 391 -6.50 -3.45 -20.14
CA LYS A 391 -7.31 -2.34 -20.67
C LYS A 391 -8.43 -1.92 -19.71
N ASP A 392 -9.10 -2.88 -19.10
CA ASP A 392 -10.14 -2.60 -18.09
C ASP A 392 -9.55 -1.85 -16.88
N ALA A 393 -8.36 -2.27 -16.44
CA ALA A 393 -7.64 -1.68 -15.33
C ALA A 393 -7.13 -0.27 -15.65
N GLU A 394 -6.61 -0.01 -16.85
CA GLU A 394 -6.21 1.33 -17.31
C GLU A 394 -7.39 2.31 -17.21
N LEU A 395 -8.53 1.96 -17.80
CA LEU A 395 -9.72 2.82 -17.84
C LEU A 395 -10.21 3.12 -16.41
N LYS A 396 -10.31 2.11 -15.57
CA LYS A 396 -10.73 2.27 -14.17
C LYS A 396 -9.73 3.09 -13.35
N THR A 397 -8.42 2.95 -13.61
CA THR A 397 -7.38 3.77 -12.97
C THR A 397 -7.56 5.24 -13.30
N ARG A 398 -7.78 5.58 -14.58
CA ARG A 398 -8.00 6.96 -15.01
C ARG A 398 -9.26 7.56 -14.37
N GLU A 399 -10.36 6.80 -14.29
CA GLU A 399 -11.58 7.27 -13.63
C GLU A 399 -11.40 7.43 -12.11
N ALA A 400 -10.68 6.52 -11.46
CA ALA A 400 -10.34 6.64 -10.04
C ALA A 400 -9.48 7.89 -9.78
N GLN A 401 -8.48 8.18 -10.63
CA GLN A 401 -7.67 9.40 -10.53
C GLN A 401 -8.51 10.67 -10.65
N LYS A 402 -9.47 10.71 -11.58
CA LYS A 402 -10.40 11.85 -11.71
C LYS A 402 -11.24 12.03 -10.45
N LEU A 403 -11.79 10.93 -9.92
CA LEU A 403 -12.63 10.97 -8.73
C LEU A 403 -11.85 11.40 -7.49
N ILE A 404 -10.61 10.92 -7.31
CA ILE A 404 -9.71 11.34 -6.23
C ILE A 404 -9.44 12.84 -6.33
N GLY A 405 -9.05 13.35 -7.50
CA GLY A 405 -8.78 14.78 -7.67
C GLY A 405 -10.02 15.64 -7.41
N LYS A 406 -11.17 15.26 -7.97
CA LYS A 406 -12.45 15.94 -7.69
C LYS A 406 -12.73 16.00 -6.19
N TRP A 407 -12.64 14.86 -5.49
CA TRP A 407 -12.88 14.79 -4.05
C TRP A 407 -11.92 15.67 -3.24
N LEU A 408 -10.64 15.73 -3.63
CA LEU A 408 -9.66 16.60 -3.00
C LEU A 408 -10.04 18.09 -3.15
N PHE A 409 -10.30 18.54 -4.37
CA PHE A 409 -10.58 19.96 -4.65
C PHE A 409 -11.96 20.43 -4.21
N GLU A 410 -12.94 19.54 -4.08
CA GLU A 410 -14.26 19.86 -3.52
C GLU A 410 -14.32 19.75 -1.98
N GLY A 411 -13.23 19.32 -1.34
CA GLY A 411 -13.18 19.09 0.10
C GLY A 411 -11.82 19.44 0.70
N PRO A 412 -10.92 18.47 0.92
CA PRO A 412 -9.68 18.70 1.67
C PRO A 412 -8.74 19.80 1.17
N PHE A 413 -8.80 20.18 -0.11
CA PHE A 413 -8.01 21.25 -0.72
C PHE A 413 -8.80 22.55 -0.99
N ALA A 414 -10.08 22.58 -0.62
CA ALA A 414 -10.98 23.72 -0.85
C ALA A 414 -10.66 24.92 0.05
#